data_AF-A0A135VNX8-F1
#
_entry.id   AF-A0A135VNX8-F1
#
_cell.length_a   1.000
_cell.length_b   1.000
_cell.length_c   1.000
_cell.angle_alpha   90.00
_cell.angle_beta   90.00
_cell.angle_gamma   90.00
#
_symmetry.space_group_name_H-M   'P 1'
#
loop_
_entity.id
_entity.type
_entity.pdbx_description
1 polymer ?
#
loop_
_entity_poly.entity_id
_entity_poly.type
_entity_poly.pdbx_seq_one_letter_code
_entity_poly.pdbx_strand_id
1 'polypeptide(L)'
;MEFCEKCGALMLPKKLEKKLILKCRECGHEKNVKSKPEYKVEYRIKHSPREKIVVLEEEGRTSEEVSEDERRERRKAILEHFESDD
;
A
#
# COMPACT_ATOMS: atom_id res chain seq x y z
N MET A 1 8.38 -28.77 11.97
CA MET A 1 8.77 -28.33 10.61
C MET A 1 8.52 -29.49 9.66
N GLU A 2 8.01 -29.26 8.46
CA GLU A 2 7.67 -30.35 7.51
C GLU A 2 8.37 -30.13 6.17
N PHE A 3 8.81 -31.23 5.54
CA PHE A 3 9.44 -31.25 4.23
C PHE A 3 8.48 -31.82 3.18
N CYS A 4 8.62 -31.39 1.93
CA CYS A 4 7.80 -31.86 0.83
C CYS A 4 8.21 -33.27 0.41
N GLU A 5 7.25 -34.19 0.32
CA GLU A 5 7.48 -35.58 -0.10
C GLU A 5 7.98 -35.72 -1.55
N LYS A 6 7.74 -34.72 -2.40
CA LYS A 6 8.12 -34.78 -3.82
C LYS A 6 9.55 -34.31 -4.10
N CYS A 7 10.07 -33.37 -3.32
CA CYS A 7 11.33 -32.68 -3.62
C CYS A 7 12.24 -32.51 -2.40
N GLY A 8 11.79 -32.88 -1.19
CA GLY A 8 12.55 -32.70 0.04
C GLY A 8 12.68 -31.26 0.53
N ALA A 9 12.18 -30.26 -0.21
CA ALA A 9 12.26 -28.86 0.20
C ALA A 9 11.38 -28.55 1.43
N LEU A 10 11.80 -27.57 2.23
CA LEU A 10 11.06 -27.14 3.43
C LEU A 10 9.74 -26.48 3.03
N MET A 11 8.63 -26.96 3.60
CA MET A 11 7.32 -26.35 3.36
C MET A 11 7.15 -25.11 4.23
N LEU A 12 6.51 -24.08 3.68
CA LEU A 12 6.31 -22.81 4.37
C LEU A 12 4.82 -22.55 4.64
N PRO A 13 4.45 -22.05 5.82
CA PRO A 13 3.06 -21.73 6.15
C PRO A 13 2.58 -20.52 5.35
N LYS A 14 1.44 -20.69 4.68
CA LYS A 14 0.71 -19.65 3.98
C LYS A 14 -0.72 -19.59 4.54
N LYS A 15 -1.15 -18.38 4.92
CA LYS A 15 -2.56 -18.13 5.26
C LYS A 15 -3.32 -17.89 3.95
N LEU A 16 -4.30 -18.74 3.67
CA LEU A 16 -5.24 -18.56 2.56
C LEU A 16 -6.62 -18.44 3.19
N GLU A 17 -7.19 -17.24 3.07
CA GLU A 17 -8.48 -16.85 3.67
C GLU A 17 -8.55 -17.15 5.19
N LYS A 18 -9.12 -18.30 5.56
CA LYS A 18 -9.34 -18.76 6.94
C LYS A 18 -8.61 -20.06 7.27
N LYS A 19 -7.84 -20.62 6.34
CA LYS A 19 -7.12 -21.89 6.51
C LYS A 19 -5.61 -21.67 6.47
N LEU A 20 -4.91 -22.42 7.31
CA LEU A 20 -3.45 -22.50 7.28
C LEU A 20 -3.06 -23.67 6.38
N ILE A 21 -2.33 -23.35 5.32
CA ILE A 21 -1.76 -24.37 4.44
C ILE A 21 -0.23 -24.30 4.51
N LEU A 22 0.42 -25.42 4.27
CA LEU A 22 1.85 -25.49 4.00
C LEU A 22 2.03 -25.56 2.49
N LYS A 23 2.87 -24.68 1.95
CA LYS A 23 3.21 -24.67 0.52
C LYS A 23 4.69 -24.91 0.33
N CYS A 24 5.03 -25.84 -0.56
CA CYS A 24 6.40 -26.05 -0.99
C CYS A 24 6.84 -24.91 -1.92
N ARG A 25 8.04 -24.36 -1.67
CA ARG A 25 8.61 -23.28 -2.48
C ARG A 25 9.08 -23.76 -3.86
N GLU A 26 9.56 -25.00 -3.97
CA GLU A 26 10.13 -25.52 -5.22
C GLU A 26 9.09 -26.12 -6.15
N CYS A 27 8.29 -27.10 -5.68
CA CYS A 27 7.35 -27.82 -6.53
C CYS A 27 5.90 -27.32 -6.43
N GLY A 28 5.61 -26.37 -5.53
CA GLY A 28 4.28 -25.81 -5.35
C GLY A 28 3.26 -26.72 -4.65
N HIS A 29 3.65 -27.88 -4.13
CA HIS A 29 2.75 -28.78 -3.40
C HIS A 29 2.14 -28.09 -2.17
N GLU A 30 0.84 -28.32 -1.95
CA GLU A 30 0.08 -27.70 -0.86
C GLU A 30 -0.50 -28.78 0.07
N LYS A 31 -0.34 -28.57 1.37
CA LYS A 31 -0.82 -29.47 2.43
C LYS A 31 -1.65 -28.69 3.43
N ASN A 32 -2.88 -29.14 3.66
CA ASN A 32 -3.76 -28.53 4.66
C ASN A 32 -3.33 -28.98 6.07
N VAL A 33 -3.19 -28.02 6.99
CA VAL A 33 -2.85 -28.31 8.39
C VAL A 33 -3.98 -27.81 9.29
N LYS A 34 -4.40 -28.66 10.24
CA LYS A 34 -5.42 -28.31 11.24
C LYS A 34 -4.82 -27.53 12.42
N SER A 35 -3.55 -27.75 12.73
CA SER A 35 -2.80 -27.08 13.80
C SER A 35 -1.90 -25.97 13.25
N LYS A 36 -1.69 -24.92 14.05
CA LYS A 36 -0.72 -23.86 13.72
C LYS A 36 0.70 -24.45 13.74
N PRO A 37 1.51 -24.23 12.69
CA PRO A 37 2.91 -24.63 12.72
C PRO A 37 3.67 -23.80 13.76
N GLU A 38 4.62 -24.45 14.42
CA GLU A 38 5.41 -23.89 15.54
C GLU A 38 6.47 -22.86 15.09
N TYR A 39 6.71 -22.74 13.78
CA TYR A 39 7.69 -21.84 13.18
C TYR A 39 7.02 -20.73 12.37
N LYS A 40 7.63 -19.55 12.38
CA LYS A 40 7.20 -18.37 11.63
C LYS A 40 8.23 -18.02 10.56
N VAL A 41 7.74 -17.50 9.44
CA VAL A 41 8.59 -16.98 8.36
C VAL A 41 8.64 -15.46 8.51
N GLU A 42 9.83 -14.92 8.75
CA GLU A 42 10.06 -13.49 8.87
C GLU A 42 10.94 -13.00 7.71
N TYR A 43 10.55 -11.89 7.09
CA TYR A 43 11.32 -11.22 6.05
C TYR A 43 11.80 -9.87 6.58
N ARG A 44 13.11 -9.65 6.61
CA ARG A 44 13.68 -8.33 6.89
C ARG A 44 13.87 -7.58 5.58
N ILE A 45 12.99 -6.61 5.32
CA ILE A 45 13.11 -5.71 4.17
C ILE A 45 14.03 -4.56 4.57
N LYS A 46 15.15 -4.38 3.87
CA LYS A 46 16.04 -3.23 4.05
C LYS A 46 15.64 -2.16 3.05
N HIS A 47 15.07 -1.05 3.52
CA HIS A 47 14.77 0.08 2.65
C HIS A 47 16.06 0.79 2.24
N SER A 48 16.18 1.14 0.96
CA SER A 48 17.29 1.95 0.46
C SER A 48 16.91 3.43 0.42
N PRO A 49 17.86 4.37 0.54
CA PRO A 49 17.56 5.80 0.40
C PRO A 49 16.91 6.18 -0.94
N ARG A 50 17.07 5.35 -1.99
CA ARG A 50 16.47 5.54 -3.31
C ARG A 50 14.96 5.30 -3.34
N GLU A 51 14.41 4.64 -2.33
CA GLU A 51 12.96 4.39 -2.21
C GLU A 51 12.22 5.54 -1.50
N LYS A 52 12.93 6.60 -1.11
CA LYS A 52 12.31 7.78 -0.48
C LYS A 52 11.67 8.68 -1.53
N ILE A 53 10.46 9.15 -1.24
CA ILE A 53 9.80 10.21 -2.00
C ILE A 53 10.51 11.53 -1.68
N VAL A 54 11.04 12.20 -2.70
CA VAL A 54 11.65 13.54 -2.56
C VAL A 54 10.57 14.58 -2.81
N VAL A 55 10.26 15.41 -1.81
CA VAL A 55 9.39 16.59 -1.98
C VAL A 55 10.27 17.72 -2.47
N LEU A 56 10.01 18.22 -3.67
CA LEU A 56 10.67 19.40 -4.23
C LEU A 56 9.72 20.59 -4.08
N GLU A 57 10.17 21.62 -3.36
CA GLU A 57 9.50 22.92 -3.36
C GLU A 57 9.90 23.63 -4.66
N GLU A 58 8.96 23.81 -5.60
CA GLU A 58 9.19 24.68 -6.75
C GLU A 58 9.15 26.14 -6.25
N GLU A 59 10.31 26.82 -6.21
CA GLU A 59 10.42 28.26 -5.88
C GLU A 59 9.65 29.19 -6.86
N GLY A 60 8.93 28.63 -7.83
CA GLY A 60 8.24 29.37 -8.90
C GLY A 60 6.73 29.21 -8.95
N ARG A 61 6.11 28.53 -7.98
CA ARG A 61 4.65 28.51 -7.82
C ARG A 61 4.27 29.03 -6.45
N THR A 62 4.67 30.28 -6.19
CA THR A 62 3.89 31.11 -5.28
C THR A 62 2.45 31.01 -5.78
N SER A 63 1.58 30.36 -5.01
CA SER A 63 0.18 30.75 -5.02
C SER A 63 0.20 32.25 -4.83
N GLU A 64 -0.05 33.01 -5.90
CA GLU A 64 -0.08 34.47 -5.83
C GLU A 64 -0.91 34.81 -4.59
N GLU A 65 -0.32 35.58 -3.66
CA GLU A 65 -1.03 36.00 -2.46
C GLU A 65 -2.13 36.97 -2.90
N VAL A 66 -3.27 36.40 -3.28
CA VAL A 66 -4.43 37.14 -3.76
C VAL A 66 -4.92 38.03 -2.63
N SER A 67 -5.17 39.30 -2.90
CA SER A 67 -5.67 40.24 -1.90
C SER A 67 -7.02 39.79 -1.32
N GLU A 68 -7.34 40.21 -0.10
CA GLU A 68 -8.63 39.89 0.54
C GLU A 68 -9.82 40.40 -0.30
N ASP A 69 -9.64 41.52 -1.00
CA ASP A 69 -10.67 42.09 -1.88
C ASP A 69 -10.91 41.23 -3.12
N GLU A 70 -9.85 40.81 -3.82
CA GLU A 70 -9.95 39.89 -4.96
C GLU A 70 -10.55 38.52 -4.57
N ARG A 71 -10.20 38.01 -3.38
CA ARG A 71 -10.81 36.78 -2.83
C ARG A 71 -12.31 36.95 -2.60
N ARG A 72 -12.75 38.12 -2.12
CA ARG A 72 -14.15 38.45 -1.89
C ARG A 72 -14.91 38.56 -3.21
N GLU A 73 -14.33 39.22 -4.20
CA GLU A 73 -14.91 39.35 -5.54
C GLU A 73 -15.07 37.98 -6.21
N ARG A 74 -14.05 37.13 -6.15
CA ARG A 74 -14.13 35.77 -6.70
C ARG A 74 -15.23 34.94 -6.04
N ARG A 75 -15.38 35.03 -4.70
CA ARG A 75 -16.47 34.37 -3.98
C ARG A 75 -17.85 34.90 -4.38
N LYS A 76 -17.98 36.21 -4.57
CA LYS A 76 -19.23 36.84 -5.01
C LYS A 76 -19.60 36.41 -6.43
N ALA A 77 -18.65 36.41 -7.35
CA ALA A 77 -18.86 35.98 -8.73
C ALA A 77 -19.32 34.51 -8.83
N ILE A 78 -18.77 33.64 -7.97
CA ILE A 78 -19.20 32.24 -7.89
C ILE A 78 -20.66 32.14 -7.41
N LEU A 79 -21.03 32.88 -6.37
CA LEU A 79 -22.40 32.86 -5.83
C LEU A 79 -23.43 33.37 -6.85
N GLU A 80 -23.12 34.47 -7.53
CA GLU A 80 -23.97 35.06 -8.56
C GLU A 80 -24.20 34.11 -9.74
N HIS A 81 -23.16 33.36 -10.14
CA HIS A 81 -23.29 32.34 -11.19
C HIS A 81 -24.29 31.23 -10.81
N PHE A 82 -24.25 30.76 -9.57
CA PHE A 82 -25.21 29.77 -9.09
C PHE A 82 -26.63 30.33 -8.97
N GLU A 83 -26.78 31.59 -8.57
CA GLU A 83 -28.08 32.27 -8.49
C GLU A 83 -28.67 32.60 -9.88
N SER A 84 -27.84 32.73 -10.91
CA SER A 84 -28.28 33.00 -12.29
C SER A 84 -28.61 31.74 -13.10
N ASP A 85 -28.07 30.59 -12.69
CA ASP A 85 -28.24 29.30 -13.37
C ASP A 85 -29.49 28.51 -12.87
N ASP A 86 -30.15 28.99 -11.81
CA ASP A 86 -31.47 28.55 -11.31
C ASP A 86 -32.63 29.41 -11.86
#